data_AF-A0A512CHN6-F1
#
_entry.id   AF-A0A512CHN6-F1
#
_cell.length_a   1.000
_cell.length_b   1.000
_cell.length_c   1.000
_cell.angle_alpha   90.00
_cell.angle_beta   90.00
_cell.angle_gamma   90.00
#
_symmetry.space_group_name_H-M   'P 1'
#
loop_
_entity.id
_entity.type
_entity.pdbx_description
1 polymer ?
#
loop_
_entity_poly.entity_id
_entity_poly.type
_entity_poly.pdbx_seq_one_letter_code
_entity_poly.pdbx_strand_id
1 'polypeptide(L)'
;MKIQKSILSTALIAGLSLSLIACSENKKAEKSTVVTLENLDNQSKAINGEPTKTDLIDGYLEIKKALTEDNSAGAVNAAVHLEELVQAITFKSLTQEQLNEVNANLEIIKEHSEQIKKNEIDLQIAHFEGMGKNLQDLLSIVGSDRKLYQQHCPMFNKNEGGMWLSENEEIINPLFKGEMSACGAVKEVIEAG
;
A
#
# COMPACT_ATOMS: atom_id res chain seq x y z
N MET A 1 -13.78 52.97 -31.01
CA MET A 1 -15.23 53.19 -31.14
C MET A 1 -15.60 53.28 -32.62
N LYS A 2 -16.16 52.21 -33.19
CA LYS A 2 -17.21 52.27 -34.24
C LYS A 2 -17.75 50.86 -34.44
N ILE A 3 -19.03 50.76 -34.14
CA ILE A 3 -19.92 49.61 -34.20
C ILE A 3 -20.64 49.68 -35.54
N GLN A 4 -20.85 48.55 -36.22
CA GLN A 4 -21.96 48.31 -37.16
C GLN A 4 -22.03 46.79 -37.41
N LYS A 5 -22.95 46.04 -36.78
CA LYS A 5 -24.35 45.71 -37.17
C LYS A 5 -24.40 45.05 -38.56
N SER A 6 -24.47 43.71 -38.65
CA SER A 6 -25.64 42.80 -38.53
C SER A 6 -26.49 42.70 -39.82
N ILE A 7 -27.04 41.49 -40.03
CA ILE A 7 -28.22 41.04 -40.80
C ILE A 7 -27.82 39.95 -41.83
N LEU A 8 -28.01 38.66 -41.50
CA LEU A 8 -29.22 37.82 -41.67
C LEU A 8 -29.34 37.24 -43.09
N SER A 9 -29.21 35.91 -43.20
CA SER A 9 -29.88 35.11 -44.23
C SER A 9 -30.02 33.68 -43.74
N THR A 10 -31.26 33.34 -43.40
CA THR A 10 -31.76 32.01 -43.11
C THR A 10 -31.78 31.15 -44.37
N ALA A 11 -31.30 29.91 -44.29
CA ALA A 11 -31.64 28.87 -45.25
C ALA A 11 -32.18 27.65 -44.50
N LEU A 12 -33.45 27.37 -44.78
CA LEU A 12 -34.25 26.24 -44.32
C LEU A 12 -33.80 24.98 -45.09
N ILE A 13 -33.51 23.86 -44.42
CA ILE A 13 -33.43 22.55 -45.07
C ILE A 13 -34.26 21.56 -44.28
N ALA A 14 -35.38 21.14 -44.88
CA ALA A 14 -36.13 19.96 -44.52
C ALA A 14 -35.50 18.73 -45.20
N GLY A 15 -35.47 17.59 -44.51
CA GLY A 15 -34.97 16.34 -45.08
C GLY A 15 -35.24 15.14 -44.18
N LEU A 16 -36.37 14.48 -44.44
CA LEU A 16 -36.83 13.22 -43.87
C LEU A 16 -36.15 12.04 -44.60
N SER A 17 -35.66 11.01 -43.91
CA SER A 17 -35.87 9.59 -44.23
C SER A 17 -34.97 8.64 -43.43
N LEU A 18 -35.62 7.72 -42.71
CA LEU A 18 -35.04 6.45 -42.28
C LEU A 18 -34.86 5.54 -43.49
N SER A 19 -33.73 4.86 -43.59
CA SER A 19 -33.60 3.64 -44.38
C SER A 19 -32.83 2.59 -43.58
N LEU A 20 -33.49 1.47 -43.30
CA LEU A 20 -32.90 0.22 -42.83
C LEU A 20 -32.41 -0.54 -44.06
N ILE A 21 -31.15 -0.99 -44.05
CA ILE A 21 -30.64 -2.00 -44.98
C ILE A 21 -29.89 -3.06 -44.17
N ALA A 22 -30.25 -4.32 -44.40
CA ALA A 22 -29.68 -5.52 -43.81
C ALA A 22 -28.64 -6.18 -44.74
N CYS A 23 -27.60 -6.75 -44.11
CA CYS A 23 -26.73 -7.89 -44.49
C CYS A 23 -25.96 -7.94 -45.83
N SER A 24 -24.62 -8.05 -45.75
CA SER A 24 -23.83 -9.28 -46.01
C SER A 24 -22.31 -9.05 -45.83
N GLU A 25 -21.59 -10.13 -45.60
CA GLU A 25 -20.23 -10.25 -45.01
C GLU A 25 -19.07 -9.60 -45.80
N ASN A 26 -18.11 -8.98 -45.09
CA ASN A 26 -16.74 -9.48 -44.94
C ASN A 26 -15.80 -8.54 -44.15
N LYS A 27 -15.21 -9.10 -43.09
CA LYS A 27 -13.86 -8.88 -42.53
C LYS A 27 -13.34 -7.45 -42.30
N LYS A 28 -13.39 -7.00 -41.04
CA LYS A 28 -12.20 -6.91 -40.17
C LYS A 28 -12.66 -6.66 -38.72
N ALA A 29 -12.51 -7.67 -37.89
CA ALA A 29 -12.67 -7.53 -36.44
C ALA A 29 -11.44 -6.78 -35.89
N GLU A 30 -11.66 -5.58 -35.36
CA GLU A 30 -10.74 -5.04 -34.36
C GLU A 30 -10.93 -5.85 -33.09
N LYS A 31 -9.91 -6.65 -32.81
CA LYS A 31 -9.74 -7.43 -31.60
C LYS A 31 -9.61 -6.45 -30.43
N SER A 32 -10.72 -6.22 -29.74
CA SER A 32 -10.70 -5.79 -28.35
C SER A 32 -9.95 -6.89 -27.57
N THR A 33 -8.66 -6.70 -27.40
CA THR A 33 -7.88 -7.52 -26.46
C THR A 33 -8.28 -7.02 -25.09
N VAL A 34 -9.32 -7.65 -24.56
CA VAL A 34 -9.49 -7.83 -23.12
C VAL A 34 -8.18 -8.43 -22.64
N VAL A 35 -7.33 -7.60 -22.03
CA VAL A 35 -6.23 -8.09 -21.21
C VAL A 35 -6.90 -8.72 -20.01
N THR A 36 -7.05 -10.04 -20.08
CA THR A 36 -7.30 -10.86 -18.91
C THR A 36 -6.16 -10.54 -17.93
N LEU A 37 -6.49 -9.85 -16.84
CA LEU A 37 -5.60 -9.72 -15.70
C LEU A 37 -5.48 -11.11 -15.09
N GLU A 38 -4.51 -11.88 -15.59
CA GLU A 38 -4.13 -13.16 -15.00
C GLU A 38 -3.40 -12.88 -13.69
N ASN A 39 -3.95 -13.43 -12.60
CA ASN A 39 -3.30 -13.75 -11.34
C ASN A 39 -2.55 -12.60 -10.64
N LEU A 40 -3.32 -11.72 -9.98
CA LEU A 40 -2.98 -11.42 -8.60
C LEU A 40 -3.48 -12.60 -7.78
N ASP A 41 -2.57 -13.47 -7.36
CA ASP A 41 -2.82 -14.44 -6.30
C ASP A 41 -3.30 -13.65 -5.07
N ASN A 42 -4.61 -13.51 -4.94
CA ASN A 42 -5.27 -13.14 -3.71
C ASN A 42 -5.16 -14.36 -2.78
N GLN A 43 -3.95 -14.67 -2.35
CA GLN A 43 -3.75 -15.44 -1.13
C GLN A 43 -4.10 -14.52 0.02
N SER A 44 -5.41 -14.33 0.23
CA SER A 44 -5.91 -14.33 1.60
C SER A 44 -5.52 -15.70 2.14
N LYS A 45 -4.33 -15.77 2.74
CA LYS A 45 -3.89 -16.93 3.48
C LYS A 45 -4.84 -16.97 4.67
N ALA A 46 -5.92 -17.73 4.55
CA ALA A 46 -6.84 -17.95 5.64
C ALA A 46 -6.01 -18.30 6.87
N ILE A 47 -6.13 -17.49 7.92
CA ILE A 47 -5.35 -17.66 9.14
C ILE A 47 -5.88 -18.94 9.79
N ASN A 48 -5.20 -20.05 9.51
CA ASN A 48 -5.52 -21.35 10.09
C ASN A 48 -4.80 -21.44 11.44
N GLY A 49 -5.46 -20.96 12.50
CA GLY A 49 -4.92 -20.96 13.86
C GLY A 49 -4.79 -19.56 14.45
N GLU A 50 -4.18 -19.49 15.63
CA GLU A 50 -3.84 -18.22 16.27
C GLU A 50 -2.65 -17.57 15.51
N PRO A 51 -2.73 -16.29 15.09
CA PRO A 51 -1.61 -15.63 14.41
C PRO A 51 -0.33 -15.66 15.24
N THR A 52 0.80 -15.66 14.54
CA THR A 52 2.12 -15.66 15.15
C THR A 52 2.87 -14.35 14.87
N LYS A 53 4.00 -14.13 15.54
CA LYS A 53 4.90 -13.00 15.21
C LYS A 53 5.41 -13.04 13.77
N THR A 54 5.54 -14.24 13.19
CA THR A 54 5.85 -14.41 11.76
C THR A 54 4.79 -13.75 10.89
N ASP A 55 3.51 -14.03 11.16
CA ASP A 55 2.42 -13.46 10.38
C ASP A 55 2.34 -11.93 10.53
N LEU A 56 2.61 -11.41 11.74
CA LEU A 56 2.68 -9.97 11.99
C LEU A 56 3.80 -9.29 11.19
N ILE A 57 5.01 -9.88 11.19
CA ILE A 57 6.15 -9.38 10.41
C ILE A 57 5.84 -9.44 8.92
N ASP A 58 5.31 -10.56 8.43
CA ASP A 58 4.98 -10.72 7.01
C ASP A 58 3.91 -9.71 6.57
N GLY A 59 2.85 -9.48 7.37
CA GLY A 59 1.82 -8.47 7.07
C GLY A 59 2.37 -7.03 7.00
N TYR A 60 3.32 -6.67 7.87
CA TYR A 60 4.02 -5.38 7.76
C TYR A 60 4.86 -5.28 6.47
N LEU A 61 5.56 -6.36 6.11
CA LEU A 61 6.40 -6.41 4.90
C LEU A 61 5.57 -6.39 3.61
N GLU A 62 4.33 -6.88 3.62
CA GLU A 62 3.37 -6.75 2.52
C GLU A 62 3.03 -5.27 2.26
N ILE A 63 2.80 -4.47 3.31
CA ILE A 63 2.59 -3.03 3.18
C ILE A 63 3.85 -2.35 2.63
N LYS A 64 5.03 -2.68 3.18
CA LYS A 64 6.32 -2.17 2.69
C LYS A 64 6.46 -2.40 1.19
N LYS A 65 6.25 -3.63 0.74
CA LYS A 65 6.36 -4.03 -0.67
C LYS A 65 5.41 -3.21 -1.54
N ALA A 66 4.15 -3.09 -1.16
CA ALA A 66 3.18 -2.31 -1.92
C ALA A 66 3.60 -0.83 -2.04
N LEU A 67 4.12 -0.23 -0.97
CA LEU A 67 4.59 1.16 -1.00
C LEU A 67 5.85 1.35 -1.86
N THR A 68 6.80 0.40 -1.84
CA THR A 68 7.96 0.44 -2.75
C THR A 68 7.57 0.36 -4.23
N GLU A 69 6.42 -0.25 -4.53
CA GLU A 69 5.88 -0.42 -5.88
C GLU A 69 4.92 0.70 -6.28
N ASP A 70 4.80 1.78 -5.48
CA ASP A 70 3.84 2.86 -5.68
C ASP A 70 2.37 2.38 -5.73
N ASN A 71 2.08 1.24 -5.09
CA ASN A 71 0.80 0.55 -5.16
C ASN A 71 -0.07 0.86 -3.94
N SER A 72 -0.75 2.02 -3.98
CA SER A 72 -1.67 2.47 -2.93
C SER A 72 -2.76 1.44 -2.60
N ALA A 73 -3.39 0.84 -3.61
CA ALA A 73 -4.44 -0.16 -3.39
C ALA A 73 -3.90 -1.45 -2.75
N GLY A 74 -2.69 -1.87 -3.13
CA GLY A 74 -1.99 -2.98 -2.49
C GLY A 74 -1.69 -2.69 -1.01
N ALA A 75 -1.28 -1.47 -0.69
CA ALA A 75 -1.02 -1.06 0.69
C ALA A 75 -2.30 -1.08 1.53
N VAL A 76 -3.43 -0.66 0.98
CA VAL A 76 -4.75 -0.79 1.63
C VAL A 76 -5.09 -2.24 1.94
N ASN A 77 -4.94 -3.15 0.97
CA ASN A 77 -5.26 -4.57 1.16
C ASN A 77 -4.34 -5.22 2.20
N ALA A 78 -3.03 -4.94 2.16
CA ALA A 78 -2.08 -5.42 3.16
C ALA A 78 -2.36 -4.85 4.56
N ALA A 79 -2.80 -3.59 4.66
CA ALA A 79 -3.19 -2.99 5.93
C ALA A 79 -4.48 -3.60 6.51
N VAL A 80 -5.46 -3.99 5.67
CA VAL A 80 -6.62 -4.78 6.12
C VAL A 80 -6.16 -6.09 6.75
N HIS A 81 -5.27 -6.81 6.07
CA HIS A 81 -4.75 -8.09 6.55
C HIS A 81 -3.97 -7.93 7.87
N LEU A 82 -3.07 -6.94 7.95
CA LEU A 82 -2.30 -6.68 9.17
C LEU A 82 -3.20 -6.31 10.36
N GLU A 83 -4.25 -5.52 10.13
CA GLU A 83 -5.22 -5.18 11.18
C GLU A 83 -5.95 -6.42 11.73
N GLU A 84 -6.35 -7.35 10.86
CA GLU A 84 -6.96 -8.63 11.27
C GLU A 84 -5.99 -9.47 12.12
N LEU A 85 -4.72 -9.53 11.71
CA LEU A 85 -3.65 -10.21 12.45
C LEU A 85 -3.45 -9.62 13.84
N VAL A 86 -3.36 -8.29 13.93
CA VAL A 86 -3.17 -7.55 15.18
C VAL A 86 -4.34 -7.76 16.15
N GLN A 87 -5.57 -7.84 15.65
CA GLN A 87 -6.75 -8.09 16.49
C GLN A 87 -6.80 -9.51 17.04
N ALA A 88 -6.18 -10.48 16.36
CA ALA A 88 -6.27 -11.89 16.71
C ALA A 88 -5.02 -12.45 17.42
N ILE A 89 -3.86 -11.80 17.29
CA ILE A 89 -2.62 -12.27 17.92
C ILE A 89 -2.68 -12.12 19.44
N THR A 90 -2.17 -13.12 20.16
CA THR A 90 -1.90 -12.99 21.60
C THR A 90 -0.49 -13.45 21.94
N PHE A 91 0.15 -12.74 22.88
CA PHE A 91 1.45 -13.11 23.42
C PHE A 91 1.30 -13.69 24.82
N LYS A 92 1.96 -14.82 25.08
CA LYS A 92 1.94 -15.54 26.35
C LYS A 92 3.35 -15.56 26.94
N SER A 93 3.46 -15.83 28.23
CA SER A 93 4.75 -15.97 28.94
C SER A 93 5.57 -14.67 29.05
N LEU A 94 4.92 -13.52 28.99
CA LEU A 94 5.52 -12.20 29.25
C LEU A 94 5.16 -11.70 30.67
N THR A 95 5.96 -10.78 31.22
CA THR A 95 5.56 -10.08 32.45
C THR A 95 4.34 -9.19 32.19
N GLN A 96 3.62 -8.79 33.24
CA GLN A 96 2.47 -7.88 33.07
C GLN A 96 2.86 -6.54 32.44
N GLU A 97 4.05 -6.03 32.77
CA GLU A 97 4.59 -4.80 32.18
C GLU A 97 4.84 -4.96 30.68
N GLN A 98 5.52 -6.04 30.29
CA GLN A 98 5.76 -6.38 28.88
C GLN A 98 4.45 -6.59 28.12
N LEU A 99 3.45 -7.25 28.71
CA LEU A 99 2.13 -7.43 28.09
C LEU A 99 1.44 -6.09 27.84
N ASN A 100 1.53 -5.14 28.77
CA ASN A 100 0.93 -3.82 28.60
C ASN A 100 1.59 -3.07 27.44
N GLU A 101 2.93 -3.13 27.35
CA GLU A 101 3.70 -2.46 26.30
C GLU A 101 3.46 -3.10 24.92
N VAL A 102 3.42 -4.43 24.84
CA VAL A 102 3.06 -5.15 23.62
C VAL A 102 1.65 -4.79 23.16
N ASN A 103 0.67 -4.78 24.07
CA ASN A 103 -0.71 -4.43 23.72
C ASN A 103 -0.84 -2.96 23.29
N ALA A 104 -0.09 -2.05 23.89
CA ALA A 104 -0.06 -0.65 23.47
C ALA A 104 0.50 -0.50 22.05
N ASN A 105 1.62 -1.16 21.73
CA ASN A 105 2.17 -1.17 20.39
C ASN A 105 1.22 -1.80 19.37
N LEU A 106 0.56 -2.91 19.72
CA LEU A 106 -0.45 -3.54 18.86
C LEU A 106 -1.61 -2.58 18.54
N GLU A 107 -2.15 -1.86 19.53
CA GLU A 107 -3.22 -0.90 19.26
C GLU A 107 -2.75 0.23 18.33
N ILE A 108 -1.53 0.75 18.52
CA ILE A 108 -0.99 1.80 17.65
C ILE A 108 -0.72 1.27 16.22
N ILE A 109 -0.22 0.04 16.07
CA ILE A 109 -0.07 -0.61 14.75
C ILE A 109 -1.43 -0.76 14.06
N LYS A 110 -2.47 -1.14 14.81
CA LYS A 110 -3.85 -1.18 14.30
C LYS A 110 -4.33 0.20 13.87
N GLU A 111 -4.12 1.24 14.67
CA GLU A 111 -4.46 2.62 14.29
C GLU A 111 -3.74 3.06 13.00
N HIS A 112 -2.45 2.77 12.85
CA HIS A 112 -1.73 3.04 11.60
C HIS A 112 -2.33 2.28 10.41
N SER A 113 -2.69 1.01 10.60
CA SER A 113 -3.34 0.19 9.57
C SER A 113 -4.68 0.80 9.16
N GLU A 114 -5.49 1.24 10.12
CA GLU A 114 -6.75 1.93 9.86
C GLU A 114 -6.58 3.23 9.06
N GLN A 115 -5.50 3.98 9.33
CA GLN A 115 -5.20 5.21 8.59
C GLN A 115 -4.68 4.91 7.18
N ILE A 116 -3.85 3.88 6.99
CA ILE A 116 -3.41 3.47 5.64
C ILE A 116 -4.62 3.12 4.77
N LYS A 117 -5.60 2.39 5.31
CA LYS A 117 -6.84 2.03 4.59
C LYS A 117 -7.67 3.22 4.08
N LYS A 118 -7.60 4.36 4.77
CA LYS A 118 -8.51 5.50 4.56
C LYS A 118 -7.88 6.65 3.77
N ASN A 119 -6.59 6.58 3.48
CA ASN A 119 -5.84 7.71 2.96
C ASN A 119 -5.08 7.38 1.68
N GLU A 120 -4.66 8.44 0.98
CA GLU A 120 -3.82 8.36 -0.21
C GLU A 120 -2.35 8.12 0.12
N ILE A 121 -1.59 7.72 -0.89
CA ILE A 121 -0.25 7.15 -0.75
C ILE A 121 0.75 7.98 0.08
N ASP A 122 0.72 9.32 -0.01
CA ASP A 122 1.64 10.16 0.78
C ASP A 122 1.36 10.04 2.28
N LEU A 123 0.09 9.95 2.67
CA LEU A 123 -0.31 9.72 4.05
C LEU A 123 -0.12 8.25 4.46
N GLN A 124 -0.32 7.30 3.54
CA GLN A 124 -0.01 5.89 3.80
C GLN A 124 1.48 5.71 4.15
N ILE A 125 2.37 6.37 3.41
CA ILE A 125 3.82 6.37 3.68
C ILE A 125 4.12 6.93 5.07
N ALA A 126 3.50 8.06 5.44
CA ALA A 126 3.70 8.65 6.77
C ALA A 126 3.21 7.72 7.90
N HIS A 127 2.06 7.06 7.72
CA HIS A 127 1.58 6.08 8.69
C HIS A 127 2.42 4.80 8.72
N PHE A 128 2.96 4.36 7.58
CA PHE A 128 3.86 3.21 7.52
C PHE A 128 5.19 3.46 8.24
N GLU A 129 5.75 4.67 8.14
CA GLU A 129 6.96 5.06 8.87
C GLU A 129 6.75 4.95 10.39
N GLY A 130 5.64 5.50 10.89
CA GLY A 130 5.27 5.38 12.31
C GLY A 130 4.97 3.94 12.73
N MET A 131 4.29 3.16 11.88
CA MET A 131 4.02 1.75 12.11
C MET A 131 5.32 0.94 12.30
N GLY A 132 6.35 1.24 11.51
CA GLY A 132 7.66 0.57 11.62
C GLY A 132 8.31 0.75 12.99
N LYS A 133 8.20 1.94 13.60
CA LYS A 133 8.72 2.22 14.95
C LYS A 133 8.04 1.33 16.00
N ASN A 134 6.71 1.31 16.00
CA ASN A 134 5.94 0.50 16.94
C ASN A 134 6.16 -1.01 16.73
N LEU A 135 6.37 -1.44 15.49
CA LEU A 135 6.76 -2.83 15.22
C LEU A 135 8.16 -3.14 15.76
N GLN A 136 9.13 -2.24 15.60
CA GLN A 136 10.46 -2.42 16.17
C GLN A 136 10.39 -2.52 17.71
N ASP A 137 9.65 -1.62 18.35
CA ASP A 137 9.45 -1.62 19.81
C ASP A 137 8.80 -2.93 20.28
N LEU A 138 7.76 -3.39 19.59
CA LEU A 138 7.13 -4.68 19.86
C LEU A 138 8.11 -5.86 19.72
N LEU A 139 8.90 -5.90 18.64
CA LEU A 139 9.87 -6.96 18.38
C LEU A 139 11.03 -6.97 19.37
N SER A 140 11.37 -5.83 19.98
CA SER A 140 12.36 -5.77 21.06
C SER A 140 11.94 -6.57 22.31
N ILE A 141 10.63 -6.80 22.49
CA ILE A 141 10.05 -7.53 23.62
C ILE A 141 9.80 -8.99 23.26
N VAL A 142 9.16 -9.25 22.11
CA VAL A 142 8.68 -10.59 21.73
C VAL A 142 9.66 -11.37 20.85
N GLY A 143 10.76 -10.74 20.44
CA GLY A 143 11.73 -11.26 19.50
C GLY A 143 11.23 -11.27 18.06
N SER A 144 12.15 -11.53 17.13
CA SER A 144 11.85 -11.69 15.70
C SER A 144 12.04 -13.16 15.29
N ASP A 145 11.24 -13.67 14.35
CA ASP A 145 11.44 -15.03 13.84
C ASP A 145 12.60 -15.13 12.83
N ARG A 146 13.09 -13.99 12.35
CA ARG A 146 14.12 -13.88 11.31
C ARG A 146 14.98 -12.64 11.53
N LYS A 147 16.09 -12.57 10.81
CA LYS A 147 16.91 -11.37 10.76
C LYS A 147 16.14 -10.24 10.06
N LEU A 148 16.10 -9.06 10.69
CA LEU A 148 15.56 -7.83 10.11
C LEU A 148 16.58 -6.71 10.21
N TYR A 149 16.50 -5.77 9.28
CA TYR A 149 17.35 -4.61 9.16
C TYR A 149 16.52 -3.37 9.39
N GLN A 150 16.83 -2.61 10.45
CA GLN A 150 16.30 -1.26 10.59
C GLN A 150 17.08 -0.36 9.63
N GLN A 151 16.38 0.10 8.59
CA GLN A 151 16.92 0.99 7.58
C GLN A 151 16.36 2.40 7.76
N HIS A 152 17.19 3.41 7.51
CA HIS A 152 16.86 4.81 7.76
C HIS A 152 17.32 5.72 6.63
N CYS A 153 16.43 6.59 6.16
CA CYS A 153 16.73 7.67 5.23
C CYS A 153 16.67 9.03 5.95
N PRO A 154 17.78 9.78 6.07
CA PRO A 154 17.80 11.06 6.78
C PRO A 154 17.06 12.18 6.07
N MET A 155 16.69 12.00 4.80
CA MET A 155 16.01 13.03 3.99
C MET A 155 14.48 12.97 4.10
N PHE A 156 13.93 11.93 4.74
CA PHE A 156 12.49 11.81 4.91
C PHE A 156 11.93 12.94 5.79
N ASN A 157 10.66 13.30 5.58
CA ASN A 157 9.92 14.29 6.34
C ASN A 157 10.72 15.58 6.64
N LYS A 158 11.06 16.34 5.59
CA LYS A 158 11.82 17.60 5.72
C LYS A 158 13.18 17.46 6.41
N ASN A 159 13.85 16.33 6.18
CA ASN A 159 15.13 15.96 6.80
C ASN A 159 15.07 15.68 8.31
N GLU A 160 13.89 15.38 8.86
CA GLU A 160 13.76 14.85 10.22
C GLU A 160 14.17 13.36 10.28
N GLY A 161 14.22 12.70 9.12
CA GLY A 161 14.56 11.30 9.00
C GLY A 161 13.33 10.40 9.10
N GLY A 162 13.49 9.17 8.63
CA GLY A 162 12.44 8.16 8.63
C GLY A 162 13.04 6.78 8.58
N MET A 163 12.39 5.84 9.26
CA MET A 163 12.85 4.47 9.39
C MET A 163 11.83 3.45 8.90
N TRP A 164 12.33 2.28 8.49
CA TRP A 164 11.53 1.08 8.25
C TRP A 164 12.31 -0.17 8.63
N LEU A 165 11.61 -1.31 8.76
CA LEU A 165 12.23 -2.63 8.89
C LEU A 165 12.25 -3.33 7.53
N SER A 166 13.29 -4.12 7.28
CA SER A 166 13.46 -4.87 6.03
C SER A 166 14.01 -6.27 6.30
N GLU A 167 13.53 -7.27 5.57
CA GLU A 167 14.11 -8.62 5.55
C GLU A 167 15.38 -8.72 4.67
N ASN A 168 15.71 -7.66 3.93
CA ASN A 168 16.87 -7.57 3.06
C ASN A 168 17.82 -6.44 3.52
N GLU A 169 19.12 -6.67 3.38
CA GLU A 169 20.15 -5.65 3.66
C GLU A 169 20.17 -4.53 2.60
N GLU A 170 19.82 -4.88 1.36
CA GLU A 170 19.70 -3.93 0.26
C GLU A 170 18.66 -2.84 0.59
N ILE A 171 19.00 -1.60 0.23
CA ILE A 171 18.14 -0.44 0.46
C ILE A 171 17.15 -0.31 -0.69
N ILE A 172 15.88 -0.59 -0.39
CA ILE A 172 14.74 -0.23 -1.23
C ILE A 172 13.79 0.56 -0.33
N ASN A 173 13.82 1.89 -0.48
CA ASN A 173 13.17 2.82 0.43
C ASN A 173 11.66 2.92 0.15
N PRO A 174 10.77 2.47 1.06
CA PRO A 174 9.32 2.59 0.90
C PRO A 174 8.80 4.02 1.13
N LEU A 175 9.63 4.91 1.69
CA LEU A 175 9.27 6.26 2.08
C LEU A 175 9.47 7.28 0.95
N PHE A 176 10.15 6.88 -0.14
CA PHE A 176 10.41 7.71 -1.30
C PHE A 176 10.24 6.93 -2.60
N LYS A 177 9.80 7.63 -3.64
CA LYS A 177 9.57 7.07 -4.97
C LYS A 177 10.67 7.47 -5.94
N GLY A 178 10.77 6.73 -7.04
CA GLY A 178 11.65 7.05 -8.17
C GLY A 178 13.13 7.04 -7.81
N GLU A 179 13.88 8.05 -8.24
CA GLU A 179 15.34 8.15 -8.08
C GLU A 179 15.78 8.16 -6.60
N MET A 180 14.88 8.48 -5.67
CA MET A 180 15.16 8.51 -4.23
C MET A 180 14.93 7.17 -3.52
N SER A 181 14.53 6.12 -4.25
CA SER A 181 14.35 4.76 -3.71
C SER A 181 15.63 4.16 -3.11
N ALA A 182 16.81 4.65 -3.50
CA ALA A 182 18.10 4.23 -2.95
C ALA A 182 18.54 5.03 -1.70
N CYS A 183 17.77 6.02 -1.24
CA CYS A 183 18.11 6.74 0.00
C CYS A 183 17.95 5.81 1.20
N GLY A 184 19.04 5.52 1.90
CA GLY A 184 18.95 4.80 3.17
C GLY A 184 20.29 4.24 3.60
N ALA A 185 20.33 3.80 4.86
CA ALA A 185 21.40 2.98 5.40
C ALA A 185 20.84 2.08 6.48
N VAL A 186 21.42 0.88 6.63
CA VAL A 186 21.19 0.04 7.80
C VAL A 186 21.76 0.75 9.04
N LYS A 187 20.97 0.80 10.09
CA LYS A 187 21.35 1.38 11.39
C LYS A 187 21.39 0.34 12.50
N GLU A 188 20.52 -0.64 12.43
CA GLU A 188 20.43 -1.73 13.40
C GLU A 188 20.09 -3.04 12.69
N VAL A 189 20.55 -4.13 13.27
CA VAL A 189 20.21 -5.49 12.87
C VAL A 189 19.50 -6.14 14.04
N ILE A 190 18.26 -6.57 13.80
CA ILE A 190 17.46 -7.36 14.73
C ILE A 190 17.70 -8.82 14.37
N GLU A 191 18.36 -9.57 15.25
CA GLU A 191 18.60 -11.00 15.04
C GLU A 191 17.35 -11.81 15.40
N ALA A 192 17.27 -13.04 14.88
CA ALA A 192 16.18 -13.96 15.24
C ALA A 192 16.25 -14.38 16.73
N GLY A 193 15.10 -14.45 17.40
CA GLY A 193 14.96 -14.73 18.84
C GLY A 193 13.58 -15.28 19.23
#